data_AF-A0A1I7SP84-F1
#
_entry.id   AF-A0A1I7SP84-F1
#
_cell.length_a   1.000
_cell.length_b   1.000
_cell.length_c   1.000
_cell.angle_alpha   90.00
_cell.angle_beta   90.00
_cell.angle_gamma   90.00
#
_symmetry.space_group_name_H-M   'P 1'
#
loop_
_entity.id
_entity.type
_entity.pdbx_description
1 polymer ?
#
loop_
_entity_poly.entity_id
_entity_poly.type
_entity_poly.pdbx_seq_one_letter_code
_entity_poly.pdbx_strand_id
1 'polypeptide(L)'
;MGKILLAVVAAIFGISLYSIVNRSETKINFPKNGYYGAGNPKQDDTSIKPFKIQVADKEIQDLKERLKNARIGHEQLEDVPNFEYGFPLTTLQQWREYWLTKYDWRKHEAQLNAFPQFTTQIEGLKIHFIHAKPPAGYKTVVPLLLAHGWPGNVYEFYKIIRMLTDPKKHGLGDQVAFEVVAPSMPGYGW
;
A
#
# COMPACT_ATOMS: atom_id res chain seq x y z
N MET A 1 27.94 4.08 53.76
CA MET A 1 27.56 2.94 52.90
C MET A 1 26.05 2.64 52.94
N GLY A 2 25.40 2.59 54.11
CA GLY A 2 23.97 2.22 54.21
C GLY A 2 22.94 3.14 53.52
N LYS A 3 23.17 4.46 53.47
CA LYS A 3 22.22 5.40 52.80
C LYS A 3 22.17 5.23 51.27
N ILE A 4 23.30 4.87 50.66
CA ILE A 4 23.40 4.64 49.22
C ILE A 4 22.69 3.34 48.84
N LEU A 5 22.86 2.28 49.65
CA LEU A 5 22.17 1.00 49.45
C LEU A 5 20.65 1.15 49.53
N LEU A 6 20.15 1.93 50.50
CA LEU A 6 18.72 2.17 50.67
C LEU A 6 18.11 2.94 49.47
N ALA A 7 18.82 3.93 48.95
CA ALA A 7 18.39 4.68 47.77
C ALA A 7 18.32 3.80 46.51
N VAL A 8 19.29 2.90 46.32
CA VAL A 8 19.31 1.96 45.18
C VAL A 8 18.15 0.97 45.27
N VAL A 9 17.87 0.41 46.45
CA VAL A 9 16.74 -0.51 46.65
C VAL A 9 15.41 0.20 46.39
N ALA A 10 15.23 1.42 46.90
CA ALA A 10 14.03 2.21 46.65
C ALA A 10 13.83 2.53 45.15
N ALA A 11 14.92 2.81 44.42
CA ALA A 11 14.87 3.04 42.99
C ALA A 11 14.50 1.77 42.21
N ILE A 12 15.11 0.62 42.51
CA ILE A 12 14.79 -0.67 41.88
C ILE A 12 13.34 -1.05 42.16
N PHE A 13 12.88 -0.87 43.40
CA PHE A 13 11.50 -1.14 43.77
C PHE A 13 10.54 -0.20 43.04
N GLY A 14 10.84 1.10 42.97
CA GLY A 14 10.04 2.08 42.24
C GLY A 14 9.97 1.78 40.74
N ILE A 15 11.08 1.39 40.11
CA ILE A 15 11.12 0.98 38.71
C ILE A 15 10.32 -0.30 38.48
N SER A 16 10.46 -1.28 39.38
CA SER A 16 9.70 -2.54 39.30
C SER A 16 8.21 -2.28 39.46
N LEU A 17 7.82 -1.46 40.44
CA LEU A 17 6.42 -1.08 40.69
C LEU A 17 5.85 -0.29 39.50
N TYR A 18 6.60 0.68 38.97
CA TYR A 18 6.22 1.42 37.77
C TYR A 18 6.04 0.49 36.56
N SER A 19 6.94 -0.48 36.37
CA SER A 19 6.86 -1.44 35.27
C SER A 19 5.69 -2.41 35.39
N ILE A 20 5.26 -2.74 36.62
CA ILE A 20 4.09 -3.59 36.88
C ILE A 20 2.79 -2.80 36.71
N VAL A 21 2.74 -1.58 37.26
CA VAL A 21 1.55 -0.70 37.18
C VAL A 21 1.31 -0.20 35.75
N ASN A 22 2.37 0.11 35.02
CA ASN A 22 2.29 0.58 33.63
C ASN A 22 2.52 -0.54 32.60
N ARG A 23 2.53 -1.80 33.03
CA ARG A 23 2.46 -2.90 32.08
C ARG A 23 1.07 -2.87 31.46
N SER A 24 1.01 -2.48 30.19
CA SER A 24 -0.16 -2.75 29.36
C SER A 24 -0.31 -4.28 29.26
N GLU A 25 -1.13 -4.85 30.15
CA GLU A 25 -1.57 -6.25 30.07
C GLU A 25 -2.66 -6.43 29.01
N THR A 26 -2.63 -5.65 27.93
CA THR A 26 -3.53 -5.89 26.82
C THR A 26 -3.05 -7.16 26.12
N LYS A 27 -3.51 -8.31 26.62
CA LYS A 27 -3.44 -9.57 25.88
C LYS A 27 -4.15 -9.33 24.57
N ILE A 28 -3.38 -9.14 23.50
CA ILE A 28 -3.90 -9.01 22.16
C ILE A 28 -4.42 -10.40 21.79
N ASN A 29 -5.73 -10.58 21.92
CA ASN A 29 -6.40 -11.76 21.39
C ASN A 29 -6.45 -11.59 19.87
N PHE A 30 -5.54 -12.27 19.17
CA PHE A 30 -5.63 -12.36 17.72
C PHE A 30 -6.88 -13.17 17.37
N PRO A 31 -7.77 -12.66 16.50
CA PRO A 31 -8.86 -13.48 15.99
C PRO A 31 -8.26 -14.71 15.32
N LYS A 32 -8.95 -15.85 15.47
CA LYS A 32 -8.57 -17.07 14.75
C LYS A 32 -8.71 -16.83 13.26
N ASN A 33 -7.85 -17.45 12.47
CA ASN A 33 -7.91 -17.38 11.01
C ASN A 33 -9.33 -17.72 10.52
N GLY A 34 -9.85 -16.85 9.66
CA GLY A 34 -11.21 -16.93 9.13
C GLY A 34 -11.30 -17.60 7.76
N TYR A 35 -12.51 -17.54 7.18
CA TYR A 35 -12.73 -17.74 5.75
C TYR A 35 -13.64 -16.61 5.27
N TYR A 36 -13.11 -15.78 4.38
CA TYR A 36 -13.77 -14.59 3.83
C TYR A 36 -14.08 -14.74 2.34
N GLY A 37 -13.74 -15.90 1.75
CA GLY A 37 -14.10 -16.25 0.39
C GLY A 37 -15.60 -16.49 0.19
N ALA A 38 -16.03 -16.56 -1.07
CA ALA A 38 -17.42 -16.86 -1.39
C ALA A 38 -17.78 -18.34 -1.14
N GLY A 39 -18.99 -18.58 -0.64
CA GLY A 39 -19.54 -19.92 -0.42
C GLY A 39 -18.96 -20.63 0.81
N ASN A 40 -19.06 -21.96 0.82
CA ASN A 40 -18.53 -22.77 1.92
C ASN A 40 -17.00 -22.68 2.01
N PRO A 41 -16.41 -22.76 3.21
CA PRO A 41 -14.97 -22.78 3.39
C PRO A 41 -14.30 -23.86 2.55
N LYS A 42 -13.24 -23.46 1.86
CA LYS A 42 -12.38 -24.32 1.06
C LYS A 42 -10.95 -24.18 1.55
N GLN A 43 -10.15 -25.20 1.29
CA GLN A 43 -8.72 -25.13 1.53
C GLN A 43 -8.08 -24.15 0.54
N ASP A 44 -7.29 -23.22 1.05
CA ASP A 44 -6.54 -22.26 0.23
C ASP A 44 -5.45 -22.97 -0.58
N ASP A 45 -5.32 -22.58 -1.84
CA ASP A 45 -4.10 -22.83 -2.60
C ASP A 45 -3.04 -21.78 -2.21
N THR A 46 -2.14 -22.18 -1.33
CA THR A 46 -1.10 -21.31 -0.76
C THR A 46 0.11 -21.11 -1.68
N SER A 47 0.08 -21.65 -2.90
CA SER A 47 1.14 -21.41 -3.88
C SER A 47 1.21 -19.95 -4.30
N ILE A 48 2.43 -19.42 -4.40
CA ILE A 48 2.68 -18.05 -4.85
C ILE A 48 2.78 -18.05 -6.37
N LYS A 49 1.78 -17.45 -7.04
CA LYS A 49 1.65 -17.47 -8.50
C LYS A 49 2.06 -16.13 -9.10
N PRO A 50 2.94 -16.10 -10.13
CA PRO A 50 3.23 -14.87 -10.86
C PRO A 50 1.95 -14.23 -11.39
N PHE A 51 1.91 -12.90 -11.33
CA PHE A 51 0.80 -12.10 -11.80
C PHE A 51 1.29 -10.99 -12.73
N LYS A 52 0.50 -10.70 -13.75
CA LYS A 52 0.74 -9.59 -14.67
C LYS A 52 -0.56 -8.86 -14.91
N ILE A 53 -0.54 -7.55 -14.78
CA ILE A 53 -1.69 -6.70 -15.06
C ILE A 53 -1.89 -6.66 -16.56
N GLN A 54 -3.11 -6.96 -17.00
CA GLN A 54 -3.49 -6.93 -18.40
C GLN A 54 -4.95 -6.52 -18.53
N VAL A 55 -5.17 -5.22 -18.66
CA VAL A 55 -6.51 -4.66 -18.92
C VAL A 55 -6.81 -4.79 -20.41
N ALA A 56 -7.95 -5.38 -20.76
CA ALA A 56 -8.32 -5.56 -22.17
C ALA A 56 -8.60 -4.21 -22.86
N ASP A 57 -8.29 -4.10 -24.16
CA ASP A 57 -8.52 -2.85 -24.92
C ASP A 57 -9.99 -2.41 -24.87
N LYS A 58 -10.93 -3.37 -24.82
CA LYS A 58 -12.36 -3.08 -24.67
C LYS A 58 -12.71 -2.30 -23.41
N GLU A 59 -12.01 -2.53 -22.30
CA GLU A 59 -12.25 -1.81 -21.03
C GLU A 59 -11.75 -0.36 -21.13
N ILE A 60 -10.63 -0.15 -21.82
CA ILE A 60 -10.08 1.19 -22.08
C ILE A 60 -11.01 1.96 -23.03
N GLN A 61 -11.55 1.28 -24.03
CA GLN A 61 -12.51 1.87 -24.96
C GLN A 61 -13.83 2.21 -24.27
N ASP A 62 -14.38 1.31 -23.45
CA ASP A 62 -15.57 1.56 -22.63
C ASP A 62 -15.38 2.78 -21.72
N LEU A 63 -14.23 2.89 -21.04
CA LEU A 63 -13.87 4.09 -20.26
C LEU A 63 -13.93 5.36 -21.11
N LYS A 64 -13.32 5.36 -22.30
CA LYS A 64 -13.34 6.54 -23.20
C LYS A 64 -14.75 6.90 -23.64
N GLU A 65 -15.59 5.91 -23.93
CA GLU A 65 -16.98 6.15 -24.32
C GLU A 65 -17.80 6.75 -23.16
N ARG A 66 -17.63 6.24 -21.94
CA ARG A 66 -18.26 6.81 -20.73
C ARG A 66 -17.82 8.25 -20.49
N LEU A 67 -16.53 8.54 -20.62
CA LEU A 67 -16.01 9.90 -20.49
C LEU A 67 -16.54 10.83 -21.58
N LYS A 68 -16.70 10.37 -22.82
CA LYS A 68 -17.32 11.17 -23.90
C LYS A 68 -18.80 11.45 -23.65
N ASN A 69 -19.53 10.49 -23.10
CA ASN A 69 -20.97 10.59 -22.90
C ASN A 69 -21.37 11.14 -21.51
N ALA A 70 -20.40 11.40 -20.62
CA ALA A 70 -20.63 11.97 -19.31
C ALA A 70 -21.29 13.36 -19.42
N ARG A 71 -22.47 13.49 -18.82
CA ARG A 71 -23.20 14.76 -18.71
C ARG A 71 -22.63 15.59 -17.56
N ILE A 72 -22.41 16.86 -17.81
CA ILE A 72 -22.10 17.86 -16.78
C ILE A 72 -23.31 18.76 -16.69
N GLY A 73 -24.05 18.69 -15.59
CA GLY A 73 -25.37 19.33 -15.43
C GLY A 73 -25.40 20.53 -14.49
N HIS A 74 -24.25 21.06 -14.09
CA HIS A 74 -24.15 22.22 -13.20
C HIS A 74 -23.15 23.22 -13.76
N GLU A 75 -23.31 24.48 -13.37
CA GLU A 75 -22.35 25.56 -13.58
C GLU A 75 -21.57 25.82 -12.29
N GLN A 76 -20.40 26.42 -12.41
CA GLN A 76 -19.58 26.81 -11.26
C GLN A 76 -19.93 28.24 -10.83
N LEU A 77 -19.94 28.49 -9.53
CA LEU A 77 -20.08 29.84 -8.99
C LEU A 77 -18.89 30.71 -9.40
N GLU A 78 -19.17 31.89 -9.96
CA GLU A 78 -18.15 32.77 -10.55
C GLU A 78 -17.12 33.27 -9.52
N ASP A 79 -17.55 33.43 -8.26
CA ASP A 79 -16.75 33.93 -7.15
C ASP A 79 -15.99 32.83 -6.39
N VAL A 80 -16.21 31.56 -6.72
CA VAL A 80 -15.55 30.40 -6.09
C VAL A 80 -14.80 29.57 -7.15
N PRO A 81 -13.63 30.03 -7.61
CA PRO A 81 -12.87 29.32 -8.64
C PRO A 81 -12.18 28.04 -8.12
N ASN A 82 -12.05 27.90 -6.79
CA ASN A 82 -11.21 26.91 -6.12
C ASN A 82 -12.01 25.75 -5.51
N PHE A 83 -11.33 24.89 -4.74
CA PHE A 83 -11.87 23.64 -4.18
C PHE A 83 -12.79 23.81 -2.95
N GLU A 84 -13.18 25.04 -2.61
CA GLU A 84 -13.90 25.36 -1.37
C GLU A 84 -15.27 24.66 -1.27
N TYR A 85 -15.91 24.43 -2.41
CA TYR A 85 -17.21 23.73 -2.51
C TYR A 85 -17.10 22.36 -3.18
N GLY A 86 -15.91 21.77 -3.18
CA GLY A 86 -15.63 20.50 -3.85
C GLY A 86 -14.91 20.69 -5.17
N PHE A 87 -15.05 19.73 -6.08
CA PHE A 87 -14.23 19.67 -7.28
C PHE A 87 -14.64 20.75 -8.31
N PRO A 88 -13.76 21.69 -8.72
CA PRO A 88 -14.11 22.75 -9.65
C PRO A 88 -14.47 22.22 -11.04
N LEU A 89 -15.48 22.81 -11.67
CA LEU A 89 -15.95 22.40 -13.00
C LEU A 89 -14.86 22.56 -14.06
N THR A 90 -14.16 23.70 -14.04
CA THR A 90 -13.06 23.99 -14.97
C THR A 90 -11.97 22.93 -14.90
N THR A 91 -11.58 22.54 -13.68
CA THR A 91 -10.62 21.44 -13.44
C THR A 91 -11.17 20.11 -13.96
N LEU A 92 -12.44 19.80 -13.69
CA LEU A 92 -13.06 18.54 -14.14
C LEU A 92 -13.05 18.41 -15.66
N GLN A 93 -13.38 19.49 -16.37
CA GLN A 93 -13.35 19.55 -17.83
C GLN A 93 -11.93 19.35 -18.38
N GLN A 94 -10.92 20.00 -17.79
CA GLN A 94 -9.51 19.82 -18.16
C GLN A 94 -9.04 18.37 -17.94
N TRP A 95 -9.43 17.75 -16.82
CA TRP A 95 -9.07 16.36 -16.50
C TRP A 95 -9.75 15.37 -17.45
N ARG A 96 -11.05 15.58 -17.74
CA ARG A 96 -11.79 14.80 -18.73
C ARG A 96 -11.13 14.86 -20.10
N GLU A 97 -10.77 16.06 -20.55
CA GLU A 97 -10.08 16.26 -21.83
C GLU A 97 -8.72 15.53 -21.85
N TYR A 98 -7.91 15.71 -20.80
CA TYR A 98 -6.63 15.01 -20.69
C TYR A 98 -6.79 13.49 -20.73
N TRP A 99 -7.78 12.92 -20.02
CA TRP A 99 -8.06 11.49 -20.07
C TRP A 99 -8.50 10.99 -21.44
N LEU A 100 -9.27 11.78 -22.18
CA LEU A 100 -9.73 11.42 -23.51
C LEU A 100 -8.62 11.45 -24.55
N THR A 101 -7.71 12.43 -24.48
CA THR A 101 -6.79 12.74 -25.59
C THR A 101 -5.33 12.48 -25.29
N LYS A 102 -4.90 12.45 -24.04
CA LYS A 102 -3.48 12.40 -23.65
C LYS A 102 -3.12 11.28 -22.70
N TYR A 103 -4.06 10.78 -21.90
CA TYR A 103 -3.78 9.72 -20.94
C TYR A 103 -3.56 8.38 -21.64
N ASP A 104 -2.37 7.81 -21.41
CA ASP A 104 -1.97 6.51 -21.93
C ASP A 104 -1.95 5.47 -20.80
N TRP A 105 -2.98 4.62 -20.76
CA TRP A 105 -3.05 3.51 -19.81
C TRP A 105 -1.90 2.50 -20.02
N ARG A 106 -1.51 2.23 -21.26
CA ARG A 106 -0.49 1.20 -21.57
C ARG A 106 0.87 1.57 -21.00
N LYS A 107 1.19 2.87 -21.00
CA LYS A 107 2.37 3.39 -20.29
C LYS A 107 2.36 3.05 -18.79
N HIS A 108 1.22 3.27 -18.11
CA HIS A 108 1.10 3.04 -16.66
C HIS A 108 1.04 1.55 -16.32
N GLU A 109 0.36 0.75 -17.14
CA GLU A 109 0.36 -0.71 -17.05
C GLU A 109 1.77 -1.28 -17.18
N ALA A 110 2.59 -0.77 -18.12
CA ALA A 110 3.98 -1.15 -18.24
C ALA A 110 4.82 -0.74 -17.01
N GLN A 111 4.55 0.42 -16.42
CA GLN A 111 5.23 0.87 -15.21
C GLN A 111 4.93 -0.02 -14.00
N LEU A 112 3.67 -0.43 -13.81
CA LEU A 112 3.27 -1.36 -12.77
C LEU A 112 3.89 -2.74 -12.98
N ASN A 113 3.80 -3.27 -14.21
CA ASN A 113 4.38 -4.57 -14.58
C ASN A 113 5.91 -4.60 -14.62
N ALA A 114 6.58 -3.46 -14.40
CA ALA A 114 8.03 -3.43 -14.21
C ALA A 114 8.46 -4.00 -12.84
N PHE A 115 7.51 -4.19 -11.91
CA PHE A 115 7.74 -4.87 -10.64
C PHE A 115 7.30 -6.34 -10.72
N PRO A 116 8.01 -7.27 -10.06
CA PRO A 116 7.52 -8.63 -9.87
C PRO A 116 6.25 -8.59 -9.01
N GLN A 117 5.17 -9.13 -9.58
CA GLN A 117 3.85 -9.18 -8.95
C GLN A 117 3.38 -10.62 -8.84
N PHE A 118 2.62 -10.90 -7.78
CA PHE A 118 2.19 -12.24 -7.44
C PHE A 118 0.79 -12.23 -6.87
N THR A 119 0.18 -13.41 -6.85
CA THR A 119 -1.07 -13.68 -6.14
C THR A 119 -0.95 -14.98 -5.35
N THR A 120 -1.60 -15.05 -4.20
CA THR A 120 -1.78 -16.28 -3.40
C THR A 120 -3.15 -16.27 -2.74
N GLN A 121 -3.57 -17.37 -2.11
CA GLN A 121 -4.81 -17.41 -1.32
C GLN A 121 -4.51 -17.30 0.17
N ILE A 122 -5.28 -16.44 0.85
CA ILE A 122 -5.25 -16.24 2.30
C ILE A 122 -6.69 -16.13 2.77
N GLU A 123 -7.12 -17.06 3.61
CA GLU A 123 -8.44 -17.08 4.25
C GLU A 123 -9.59 -17.01 3.23
N GLY A 124 -9.47 -17.75 2.12
CA GLY A 124 -10.45 -17.79 1.04
C GLY A 124 -10.40 -16.60 0.07
N LEU A 125 -9.48 -15.64 0.27
CA LEU A 125 -9.31 -14.49 -0.61
C LEU A 125 -8.06 -14.64 -1.46
N LYS A 126 -8.18 -14.28 -2.75
CA LYS A 126 -7.01 -14.11 -3.61
C LYS A 126 -6.39 -12.75 -3.30
N ILE A 127 -5.15 -12.75 -2.83
CA ILE A 127 -4.41 -11.54 -2.45
C ILE A 127 -3.34 -11.26 -3.49
N HIS A 128 -3.42 -10.10 -4.15
CA HIS A 128 -2.36 -9.56 -4.99
C HIS A 128 -1.28 -8.87 -4.15
N PHE A 129 -0.01 -8.98 -4.56
CA PHE A 129 1.08 -8.21 -3.98
C PHE A 129 2.25 -8.01 -4.95
N ILE A 130 2.95 -6.88 -4.81
CA ILE A 130 4.29 -6.69 -5.35
C ILE A 130 5.29 -7.33 -4.38
N HIS A 131 6.26 -8.07 -4.89
CA HIS A 131 7.40 -8.58 -4.11
C HIS A 131 8.70 -8.20 -4.81
N ALA A 132 9.34 -7.13 -4.34
CA ALA A 132 10.54 -6.59 -4.93
C ALA A 132 11.75 -6.88 -4.03
N LYS A 133 12.73 -7.60 -4.58
CA LYS A 133 13.96 -7.98 -3.87
C LYS A 133 15.10 -7.02 -4.22
N PRO A 134 16.00 -6.71 -3.28
CA PRO A 134 17.20 -5.97 -3.59
C PRO A 134 18.14 -6.82 -4.47
N PRO A 135 18.99 -6.21 -5.31
CA PRO A 135 20.06 -6.93 -5.97
C PRO A 135 21.06 -7.48 -4.94
N ALA A 136 21.87 -8.46 -5.33
CA ALA A 136 22.89 -9.02 -4.45
C ALA A 136 23.95 -7.96 -4.05
N GLY A 137 24.62 -8.18 -2.92
CA GLY A 137 25.75 -7.36 -2.48
C GLY A 137 25.41 -6.25 -1.48
N TYR A 138 24.27 -6.34 -0.79
CA TYR A 138 23.99 -5.59 0.43
C TYR A 138 24.40 -6.41 1.65
N LYS A 139 24.95 -5.74 2.68
CA LYS A 139 25.35 -6.42 3.93
C LYS A 139 24.16 -6.91 4.74
N THR A 140 23.06 -6.17 4.71
CA THR A 140 21.83 -6.48 5.42
C THR A 140 20.64 -6.27 4.51
N VAL A 141 19.75 -7.26 4.46
CA VAL A 141 18.47 -7.18 3.77
C VAL A 141 17.35 -7.29 4.81
N VAL A 142 16.46 -6.30 4.85
CA VAL A 142 15.36 -6.25 5.83
C VAL A 142 14.03 -6.40 5.10
N PRO A 143 13.18 -7.37 5.48
CA PRO A 143 11.84 -7.47 4.92
C PRO A 143 10.99 -6.26 5.37
N LEU A 144 10.30 -5.62 4.43
CA LEU A 144 9.46 -4.45 4.69
C LEU A 144 8.09 -4.62 4.02
N LEU A 145 7.03 -4.60 4.84
CA LEU A 145 5.66 -4.57 4.37
C LEU A 145 5.22 -3.12 4.16
N LEU A 146 4.79 -2.76 2.94
CA LEU A 146 4.19 -1.47 2.62
C LEU A 146 2.69 -1.62 2.42
N ALA A 147 1.89 -1.12 3.36
CA ALA A 147 0.44 -1.15 3.30
C ALA A 147 -0.12 0.20 2.83
N HIS A 148 -0.97 0.18 1.81
CA HIS A 148 -1.64 1.40 1.32
C HIS A 148 -2.96 1.65 2.05
N GLY A 149 -3.51 2.85 1.90
CA GLY A 149 -4.80 3.25 2.45
C GLY A 149 -5.87 3.48 1.38
N TRP A 150 -6.94 4.19 1.76
CA TRP A 150 -7.95 4.73 0.87
C TRP A 150 -7.73 6.23 0.65
N PRO A 151 -7.94 6.79 -0.56
CA PRO A 151 -8.41 6.19 -1.82
C PRO A 151 -7.27 5.62 -2.69
N GLY A 152 -6.20 5.12 -2.06
CA GLY A 152 -4.97 4.70 -2.71
C GLY A 152 -4.94 3.23 -3.17
N ASN A 153 -3.77 2.83 -3.68
CA ASN A 153 -3.44 1.45 -4.04
C ASN A 153 -1.91 1.31 -4.18
N VAL A 154 -1.42 0.10 -4.49
CA VAL A 154 0.02 -0.20 -4.60
C VAL A 154 0.81 0.70 -5.57
N TYR A 155 0.14 1.39 -6.51
CA TYR A 155 0.77 2.37 -7.40
C TYR A 155 1.41 3.53 -6.63
N GLU A 156 0.92 3.87 -5.43
CA GLU A 156 1.52 4.89 -4.55
C GLU A 156 3.00 4.61 -4.25
N PHE A 157 3.40 3.34 -4.26
CA PHE A 157 4.76 2.91 -3.92
C PHE A 157 5.71 2.83 -5.11
N TYR A 158 5.26 3.06 -6.35
CA TYR A 158 6.05 2.76 -7.55
C TYR A 158 7.43 3.47 -7.58
N LYS A 159 7.54 4.66 -6.99
CA LYS A 159 8.82 5.38 -6.89
C LYS A 159 9.68 4.85 -5.75
N ILE A 160 9.08 4.68 -4.56
CA ILE A 160 9.82 4.39 -3.33
C ILE A 160 10.35 2.96 -3.29
N ILE A 161 9.66 2.00 -3.90
CA ILE A 161 10.11 0.60 -3.96
C ILE A 161 11.54 0.50 -4.55
N ARG A 162 11.83 1.24 -5.63
CA ARG A 162 13.16 1.23 -6.26
C ARG A 162 14.24 1.81 -5.33
N MET A 163 13.90 2.88 -4.60
CA MET A 163 14.81 3.50 -3.64
C MET A 163 15.09 2.62 -2.43
N LEU A 164 14.09 1.87 -1.96
CA LEU A 164 14.20 0.95 -0.83
C LEU A 164 14.96 -0.33 -1.19
N THR A 165 14.75 -0.85 -2.40
CA THR A 165 15.35 -2.10 -2.87
C THR A 165 16.75 -1.92 -3.44
N ASP A 166 17.07 -0.76 -4.04
CA ASP A 166 18.41 -0.48 -4.58
C ASP A 166 18.92 0.91 -4.15
N PRO A 167 19.12 1.16 -2.85
CA PRO A 167 19.59 2.45 -2.35
C PRO A 167 20.93 2.92 -2.96
N LYS A 168 21.76 2.00 -3.50
CA LYS A 168 23.04 2.31 -4.17
C LYS A 168 22.82 3.14 -5.42
N LYS A 169 21.84 2.76 -6.26
CA LYS A 169 21.46 3.52 -7.46
C LYS A 169 20.88 4.89 -7.15
N HIS A 170 20.59 5.16 -5.88
CA HIS A 170 20.00 6.40 -5.40
C HIS A 170 20.95 7.19 -4.47
N GLY A 171 22.25 6.92 -4.52
CA GLY A 171 23.27 7.72 -3.83
C GLY A 171 23.51 7.36 -2.36
N LEU A 172 22.95 6.24 -1.90
CA LEU A 172 23.16 5.70 -0.55
C LEU A 172 24.15 4.52 -0.56
N GLY A 173 24.60 4.11 0.62
CA GLY A 173 25.58 3.03 0.77
C GLY A 173 25.02 1.61 0.56
N ASP A 174 25.88 0.62 0.80
CA ASP A 174 25.61 -0.80 0.64
C ASP A 174 25.27 -1.55 1.94
N GLN A 175 25.08 -0.80 3.03
CA GLN A 175 24.89 -1.38 4.35
C GLN A 175 23.54 -2.08 4.48
N VAL A 176 22.46 -1.42 4.04
CA VAL A 176 21.08 -1.92 4.18
C VAL A 176 20.32 -1.72 2.88
N ALA A 177 19.57 -2.74 2.48
CA ALA A 177 18.48 -2.62 1.51
C ALA A 177 17.23 -3.35 2.03
N PHE A 178 16.08 -3.06 1.45
CA PHE A 178 14.82 -3.68 1.83
C PHE A 178 14.35 -4.69 0.79
N GLU A 179 13.85 -5.83 1.26
CA GLU A 179 13.00 -6.72 0.47
C GLU A 179 11.56 -6.31 0.71
N VAL A 180 10.91 -5.73 -0.30
CA VAL A 180 9.61 -5.08 -0.14
C VAL A 180 8.49 -6.00 -0.56
N VAL A 181 7.49 -6.14 0.31
CA VAL A 181 6.18 -6.72 0.00
C VAL A 181 5.14 -5.60 0.08
N ALA A 182 4.41 -5.35 -1.00
CA ALA A 182 3.34 -4.36 -1.04
C ALA A 182 2.03 -5.01 -1.53
N PRO A 183 1.16 -5.47 -0.62
CA PRO A 183 -0.10 -6.08 -0.98
C PRO A 183 -1.12 -5.05 -1.44
N SER A 184 -2.00 -5.46 -2.34
CA SER A 184 -3.31 -4.83 -2.47
C SER A 184 -4.15 -5.22 -1.26
N MET A 185 -4.70 -4.24 -0.55
CA MET A 185 -5.60 -4.51 0.57
C MET A 185 -6.85 -5.27 0.09
N PRO A 186 -7.46 -6.15 0.90
CA PRO A 186 -8.68 -6.86 0.52
C PRO A 186 -9.76 -5.90 -0.01
N GLY A 187 -10.27 -6.17 -1.22
CA GLY A 187 -11.24 -5.30 -1.91
C GLY A 187 -10.64 -4.16 -2.74
N TYR A 188 -9.32 -4.04 -2.83
CA TYR A 188 -8.60 -3.05 -3.63
C TYR A 188 -7.79 -3.71 -4.75
N GLY A 189 -7.66 -3.05 -5.89
CA GLY A 189 -6.75 -3.47 -6.96
C GLY A 189 -7.17 -4.76 -7.68
N TRP A 190 -6.43 -5.85 -7.46
CA TRP A 190 -6.49 -7.12 -8.21
C TRP A 190 -6.62 -8.31 -7.24
#